data_AF-A0A2N2PXG8-F1
#
_entry.id   AF-A0A2N2PXG8-F1
#
_cell.length_a   1.000
_cell.length_b   1.000
_cell.length_c   1.000
_cell.angle_alpha   90.00
_cell.angle_beta   90.00
_cell.angle_gamma   90.00
#
_symmetry.space_group_name_H-M   'P 1'
#
loop_
_entity.id
_entity.type
_entity.pdbx_description
1 polymer ?
#
loop_
_entity_poly.entity_id
_entity_poly.type
_entity_poly.pdbx_seq_one_letter_code
_entity_poly.pdbx_strand_id
1 'polypeptide(L)'
;MPPPCYTLPGPRTRCPLDAPSPKCYNPCQTCVAGKHMRSDVSSFDTYLQEQLQDPEFRDWFEAADRALEITFQLAELRRQRGLTQAQVAAMMGARQQTISRLENPASICADLYCSETIC
;
A
#
# COMPACT_ATOMS: atom_id res chain seq x y z
N MET A 1 -12.76 -7.85 39.22
CA MET A 1 -13.26 -7.38 37.92
C MET A 1 -12.85 -5.93 37.74
N PRO A 2 -12.00 -5.58 36.76
CA PRO A 2 -11.75 -4.17 36.44
C PRO A 2 -12.98 -3.56 35.73
N PRO A 3 -13.29 -2.27 35.97
CA PRO A 3 -14.45 -1.61 35.38
C PRO A 3 -14.28 -1.36 33.87
N PRO A 4 -15.39 -1.26 33.11
CA PRO A 4 -15.36 -1.12 31.65
C PRO A 4 -14.86 0.26 31.22
N CYS A 5 -13.98 0.28 30.21
CA CYS A 5 -13.52 1.51 29.58
C CYS A 5 -14.67 2.14 28.80
N TYR A 6 -15.31 3.16 29.36
CA TYR A 6 -16.09 4.11 28.57
C TYR A 6 -15.29 5.39 28.36
N THR A 7 -15.20 5.75 27.08
CA THR A 7 -14.56 6.92 26.49
C THR A 7 -15.06 8.26 27.06
N LEU A 8 -14.30 9.34 26.85
CA LEU A 8 -14.62 10.51 25.98
C LEU A 8 -13.59 11.65 26.28
N PRO A 9 -13.66 12.84 25.65
CA PRO A 9 -12.97 13.24 24.43
C PRO A 9 -12.00 14.41 24.70
N GLY A 10 -10.70 14.25 24.39
CA GLY A 10 -9.71 15.33 24.52
C GLY A 10 -9.35 15.95 23.16
N PRO A 11 -9.04 17.26 23.08
CA PRO A 11 -8.62 17.89 21.84
C PRO A 11 -7.34 17.20 21.34
N ARG A 12 -7.22 16.99 20.02
CA ARG A 12 -5.97 16.50 19.41
C ARG A 12 -4.90 17.57 19.57
N THR A 13 -4.26 17.64 20.73
CA THR A 13 -3.03 18.39 20.90
C THR A 13 -1.94 17.59 20.20
N ARG A 14 -1.39 18.19 19.14
CA ARG A 14 -0.22 17.70 18.42
C ARG A 14 0.91 17.54 19.46
N CYS A 15 1.53 16.36 19.54
CA CYS A 15 2.67 16.16 20.44
C CYS A 15 3.75 17.23 20.15
N PRO A 16 4.34 17.87 21.17
CA PRO A 16 5.48 18.76 20.98
C PRO A 16 6.64 17.97 20.37
N LEU A 17 7.24 18.50 19.31
CA LEU A 17 8.33 17.83 18.58
C LEU A 17 9.62 17.68 19.41
N ASP A 18 9.70 18.32 20.58
CA ASP A 18 10.95 18.41 21.36
C ASP A 18 10.82 17.89 22.81
N ALA A 19 9.82 17.06 23.12
CA ALA A 19 9.76 16.39 24.42
C ALA A 19 10.64 15.11 24.40
N PRO A 20 11.61 14.94 25.32
CA PRO A 20 12.31 13.67 25.45
C PRO A 20 11.34 12.66 26.06
N SER A 21 10.71 11.82 25.23
CA SER A 21 9.75 10.83 25.69
C SER A 21 10.45 9.76 26.54
N PRO A 22 10.14 9.63 27.84
CA PRO A 22 10.62 8.51 28.64
C PRO A 22 9.68 7.33 28.36
N LYS A 23 9.95 6.64 27.24
CA LYS A 23 9.55 5.27 26.87
C LYS A 23 9.58 5.12 25.34
N CYS A 24 10.76 5.25 24.75
CA CYS A 24 11.05 4.57 23.48
C CYS A 24 11.71 3.24 23.84
N TYR A 25 11.00 2.16 23.54
CA TYR A 25 11.42 0.79 23.77
C TYR A 25 12.59 0.41 22.84
N ASN A 26 13.59 -0.23 23.44
CA ASN A 26 14.87 -0.78 22.96
C ASN A 26 16.05 0.20 22.65
N PRO A 27 17.21 0.05 23.34
CA PRO A 27 18.42 0.81 23.04
C PRO A 27 19.11 0.27 21.79
N CYS A 28 19.45 1.18 20.87
CA CYS A 28 20.36 0.96 19.75
C CYS A 28 21.75 0.61 20.31
N GLN A 29 22.08 -0.68 20.33
CA GLN A 29 23.45 -1.14 20.57
C GLN A 29 24.28 -0.87 19.32
N THR A 30 24.86 0.31 19.23
CA THR A 30 25.98 0.67 18.36
C THR A 30 25.63 1.29 17.00
N CYS A 31 25.62 2.63 17.01
CA CYS A 31 26.37 3.36 16.00
C CYS A 31 27.84 2.89 16.03
N VAL A 32 28.18 1.83 15.30
CA VAL A 32 29.54 1.59 14.83
C VAL A 32 29.59 1.90 13.35
N ALA A 33 30.60 2.69 13.00
CA ALA A 33 30.89 3.14 11.67
C ALA A 33 30.97 1.99 10.65
N GLY A 34 30.46 2.22 9.45
CA GLY A 34 30.89 1.52 8.24
C GLY A 34 30.25 0.16 7.96
N LYS A 35 29.41 0.14 6.92
CA LYS A 35 29.19 -0.96 5.97
C LYS A 35 28.81 -2.33 6.55
N HIS A 36 27.51 -2.55 6.80
CA HIS A 36 26.87 -3.84 6.49
C HIS A 36 25.39 -3.59 6.15
N MET A 37 25.12 -3.25 4.89
CA MET A 37 23.78 -3.44 4.33
C MET A 37 23.62 -4.96 4.16
N ARG A 38 23.01 -5.65 5.14
CA ARG A 38 22.66 -7.06 4.98
C ARG A 38 21.57 -7.14 3.91
N SER A 39 21.94 -7.58 2.73
CA SER A 39 21.01 -8.10 1.72
C SER A 39 20.56 -9.49 2.18
N ASP A 40 19.82 -9.56 3.28
CA ASP A 40 19.14 -10.80 3.61
C ASP A 40 17.86 -10.83 2.80
N VAL A 41 17.84 -11.70 1.78
CA VAL A 41 16.62 -12.12 1.11
C VAL A 41 15.62 -12.51 2.18
N SER A 42 14.47 -11.82 2.24
CA SER A 42 13.48 -12.10 3.26
C SER A 42 12.84 -13.47 3.02
N SER A 43 12.25 -14.06 4.08
CA SER A 43 11.47 -15.31 3.94
C SER A 43 10.40 -15.20 2.85
N PHE A 44 9.83 -14.00 2.67
CA PHE A 44 8.87 -13.72 1.61
C PHE A 44 9.52 -13.69 0.23
N ASP A 45 10.68 -13.06 0.08
CA ASP A 45 11.37 -12.99 -1.22
C ASP A 45 11.74 -14.39 -1.70
N THR A 46 12.23 -15.26 -0.81
CA THR A 46 12.51 -16.68 -1.14
C THR A 46 11.24 -17.40 -1.59
N TYR A 47 10.15 -17.29 -0.81
CA TYR A 47 8.87 -17.89 -1.15
C TYR A 47 8.35 -17.40 -2.51
N LEU A 48 8.43 -16.09 -2.78
CA LEU A 48 8.01 -15.51 -4.04
C LEU A 48 8.83 -16.07 -5.21
N GLN A 49 10.16 -16.15 -5.07
CA GLN A 49 11.02 -16.74 -6.10
C GLN A 49 10.66 -18.20 -6.38
N GLU A 50 10.32 -18.99 -5.35
CA GLU A 50 9.85 -20.37 -5.53
C GLU A 50 8.53 -20.42 -6.30
N GLN A 51 7.57 -19.53 -6.01
CA GLN A 51 6.29 -19.48 -6.72
C GLN A 51 6.44 -19.03 -8.18
N LEU A 52 7.36 -18.10 -8.47
CA LEU A 52 7.62 -17.60 -9.84
C LEU A 52 8.21 -18.66 -10.78
N GLN A 53 8.61 -19.82 -10.26
CA GLN A 53 9.02 -20.97 -11.09
C GLN A 53 7.84 -21.65 -11.78
N ASP A 54 6.62 -21.51 -11.25
CA ASP A 54 5.40 -21.95 -11.91
C ASP A 54 5.03 -20.95 -13.02
N PRO A 55 5.02 -21.37 -14.31
CA PRO A 55 4.71 -20.46 -15.41
C PRO A 55 3.30 -19.87 -15.32
N GLU A 56 2.31 -20.59 -14.81
CA GLU A 56 0.95 -20.06 -14.67
C GLU A 56 0.94 -18.93 -13.64
N PHE A 57 1.51 -19.18 -12.46
CA PHE A 57 1.64 -18.17 -11.41
C PHE A 57 2.42 -16.94 -11.90
N ARG A 58 3.52 -17.14 -12.63
CA ARG A 58 4.34 -16.04 -13.17
C ARG A 58 3.54 -15.17 -14.14
N ASP A 59 2.80 -15.76 -15.06
CA ASP A 59 2.02 -15.00 -16.05
C ASP A 59 0.96 -14.14 -15.37
N TRP A 60 0.28 -14.67 -14.35
CA TRP A 60 -0.67 -13.93 -13.52
C TRP A 60 0.01 -12.83 -12.71
N PHE A 61 1.15 -13.13 -12.08
CA PHE A 61 1.91 -12.18 -11.29
C PHE A 61 2.36 -10.99 -12.14
N GLU A 62 2.89 -11.24 -13.33
CA GLU A 62 3.29 -10.19 -14.27
C GLU A 62 2.09 -9.36 -14.78
N ALA A 63 0.93 -9.99 -15.01
CA ALA A 63 -0.27 -9.28 -15.40
C ALA A 63 -0.76 -8.34 -14.27
N ALA A 64 -0.72 -8.82 -13.02
CA ALA A 64 -1.04 -8.02 -11.85
C ALA A 64 -0.06 -6.87 -11.64
N ASP A 65 1.24 -7.11 -11.81
CA ASP A 65 2.28 -6.09 -11.67
C ASP A 65 2.10 -4.96 -12.69
N ARG A 66 1.87 -5.30 -13.97
CA ARG A 66 1.57 -4.31 -15.02
C ARG A 66 0.31 -3.49 -14.73
N ALA A 67 -0.76 -4.14 -14.25
CA ALA A 67 -2.00 -3.45 -13.91
C ALA A 67 -1.78 -2.49 -12.72
N LEU A 68 -1.06 -2.92 -11.68
CA LEU A 68 -0.69 -2.10 -10.54
C LEU A 68 0.14 -0.88 -10.95
N GLU A 69 1.10 -1.07 -11.86
CA GLU A 69 1.91 0.02 -12.37
C GLU A 69 1.04 1.11 -13.01
N ILE A 70 0.12 0.73 -13.90
CA ILE A 70 -0.81 1.66 -14.55
C ILE A 70 -1.68 2.39 -13.51
N THR A 71 -2.19 1.67 -12.52
CA THR A 71 -2.98 2.22 -11.42
C THR A 71 -2.22 3.30 -10.66
N PHE A 72 -0.95 3.05 -10.30
CA PHE A 72 -0.13 4.03 -9.61
C PHE A 72 0.18 5.23 -10.50
N GLN A 73 0.52 5.00 -11.77
CA GLN A 73 0.77 6.07 -12.73
C GLN A 73 -0.45 6.98 -12.88
N LEU A 74 -1.66 6.41 -13.04
CA LEU A 74 -2.90 7.18 -13.13
C LEU A 74 -3.13 8.04 -11.89
N ALA A 75 -3.05 7.45 -10.70
CA ALA A 75 -3.26 8.15 -9.44
C ALA A 75 -2.22 9.26 -9.23
N GLU A 76 -0.97 9.03 -9.64
CA GLU A 76 0.12 10.02 -9.58
C GLU A 76 -0.12 11.17 -10.56
N LEU A 77 -0.35 10.88 -11.84
CA LEU A 77 -0.63 11.88 -12.87
C LEU A 77 -1.85 12.74 -12.53
N ARG A 78 -2.89 12.14 -11.94
CA ARG A 78 -4.07 12.86 -11.45
C ARG A 78 -3.69 13.83 -10.33
N ARG A 79 -2.94 13.37 -9.33
CA ARG A 79 -2.51 14.19 -8.18
C ARG A 79 -1.59 15.33 -8.63
N GLN A 80 -0.66 15.08 -9.54
CA GLN A 80 0.24 16.10 -10.10
C GLN A 80 -0.52 17.19 -10.85
N ARG A 81 -1.64 16.85 -11.49
CA ARG A 81 -2.51 17.83 -12.17
C ARG A 81 -3.55 18.49 -11.25
N GLY A 82 -3.57 18.15 -9.96
CA GLY A 82 -4.56 18.69 -9.01
C GLY A 82 -6.00 18.27 -9.31
N LEU A 83 -6.19 17.18 -10.05
CA LEU A 83 -7.52 16.72 -10.47
C LEU A 83 -8.14 15.81 -9.40
N THR A 84 -9.45 15.91 -9.24
CA THR A 84 -10.26 14.97 -8.46
C THR A 84 -10.62 13.74 -9.30
N GLN A 85 -10.95 12.63 -8.65
CA GLN A 85 -11.41 11.42 -9.34
C GLN A 85 -12.67 11.69 -10.18
N ALA A 86 -13.57 12.57 -9.70
CA ALA A 86 -14.79 12.93 -10.43
C ALA A 86 -14.48 13.72 -11.71
N GLN A 87 -13.47 14.60 -11.68
CA GLN A 87 -13.03 15.33 -12.87
C GLN A 87 -12.41 14.41 -13.91
N VAL A 88 -11.53 13.49 -13.49
CA VAL A 88 -10.97 12.47 -14.40
C VAL A 88 -12.09 11.60 -14.99
N ALA A 89 -13.05 11.18 -14.16
CA ALA A 89 -14.20 10.40 -14.63
C ALA A 89 -15.02 11.16 -15.69
N ALA A 90 -15.30 12.44 -15.46
CA ALA A 90 -16.01 13.28 -16.42
C ALA A 90 -15.24 13.42 -17.75
N MET A 91 -13.92 13.57 -17.70
CA MET A 91 -13.06 13.64 -18.90
C MET A 91 -13.07 12.32 -19.69
N MET A 92 -13.19 11.18 -19.01
CA MET A 92 -13.20 9.85 -19.61
C MET A 92 -14.61 9.35 -19.99
N GLY A 93 -15.66 10.11 -19.68
CA GLY A 93 -17.05 9.65 -19.85
C GLY A 93 -17.43 8.48 -18.94
N ALA A 94 -16.73 8.33 -17.80
CA ALA A 94 -16.94 7.25 -16.83
C ALA A 94 -17.62 7.75 -15.54
N ARG A 95 -18.01 6.82 -14.68
CA ARG A 95 -18.47 7.15 -13.32
C ARG A 95 -17.26 7.32 -12.39
N GLN A 96 -17.36 8.20 -11.39
CA GLN A 96 -16.31 8.38 -10.38
C GLN A 96 -15.94 7.05 -9.69
N GLN A 97 -16.93 6.19 -9.42
CA GLN A 97 -16.71 4.87 -8.82
C GLN A 97 -15.78 3.99 -9.66
N THR A 98 -15.84 4.10 -11.00
CA THR A 98 -14.94 3.39 -11.92
C THR A 98 -13.50 3.86 -11.74
N ILE A 99 -13.26 5.18 -11.66
CA ILE A 99 -11.93 5.73 -11.41
C ILE A 99 -11.41 5.35 -10.02
N SER A 100 -12.29 5.37 -9.01
CA SER A 100 -11.93 4.97 -7.64
C SER A 100 -11.49 3.51 -7.56
N ARG A 101 -12.15 2.60 -8.31
CA ARG A 101 -11.70 1.21 -8.44
C ARG A 101 -10.35 1.15 -9.17
N LEU A 102 -10.24 1.75 -10.34
CA LEU A 102 -8.99 1.75 -11.12
C LEU A 102 -7.78 2.30 -10.35
N GLU A 103 -7.97 3.27 -9.45
CA GLU A 103 -6.90 3.83 -8.62
C GLU A 103 -6.62 3.03 -7.34
N ASN A 104 -7.39 1.98 -7.06
CA ASN A 104 -7.26 1.17 -5.85
C ASN A 104 -6.55 -0.16 -6.13
N PRO A 105 -5.31 -0.36 -5.62
CA PRO A 105 -4.54 -1.60 -5.79
C PRO A 105 -5.28 -2.87 -5.36
N ALA A 106 -6.13 -2.79 -4.33
CA ALA A 106 -6.87 -3.94 -3.82
C ALA A 106 -7.92 -4.46 -4.82
N SER A 107 -8.38 -3.62 -5.74
CA SER A 107 -9.33 -4.03 -6.78
C SER A 107 -8.68 -4.84 -7.90
N ILE A 108 -7.39 -4.62 -8.18
CA ILE A 108 -6.67 -5.26 -9.28
C ILE A 108 -6.53 -6.77 -9.04
N CYS A 109 -6.16 -7.17 -7.82
CA CYS A 109 -6.12 -8.59 -7.44
C CYS A 109 -7.50 -9.25 -7.53
N ALA A 110 -8.59 -8.52 -7.28
CA ALA A 110 -9.93 -9.07 -7.38
C ALA A 110 -10.39 -9.21 -8.83
N ASP A 111 -10.10 -8.22 -9.67
CA ASP A 111 -10.56 -8.17 -11.07
C ASP A 111 -9.81 -9.17 -11.96
N LEU A 112 -8.51 -9.43 -11.70
CA LEU A 112 -7.75 -10.44 -12.42
C LEU A 112 -8.19 -11.87 -12.07
N TYR A 113 -8.54 -12.13 -10.80
CA TYR A 113 -9.00 -13.43 -10.31
C TYR A 113 -10.45 -13.77 -10.75
N CYS A 114 -11.28 -12.76 -11.00
CA CYS A 114 -12.69 -12.94 -11.40
C CYS A 114 -12.91 -12.94 -12.93
N SER A 115 -11.86 -12.84 -13.76
CA SER A 115 -12.04 -12.71 -15.22
C SER A 115 -12.63 -13.95 -15.91
N GLU A 116 -12.65 -15.12 -15.26
CA GLU A 116 -13.39 -16.29 -15.77
C GLU A 116 -14.90 -16.27 -15.46
N THR A 117 -15.42 -15.25 -14.77
CA THR A 117 -16.86 -15.13 -14.55
C THR A 117 -17.30 -13.67 -14.56
N ILE A 118 -17.89 -13.28 -15.70
CA ILE A 118 -18.64 -12.04 -15.91
C ILE A 118 -19.50 -11.71 -14.67
N CYS A 119 -19.34 -10.52 -14.12
CA CYS A 119 -20.34 -9.82 -13.29
C CYS A 119 -20.30 -8.32 -13.58
#